data_AF-A0A3R9KMY0-F1
#
_entry.id   AF-A0A3R9KMY0-F1
#
_cell.length_a   1.000
_cell.length_b   1.000
_cell.length_c   1.000
_cell.angle_alpha   90.00
_cell.angle_beta   90.00
_cell.angle_gamma   90.00
#
_symmetry.space_group_name_H-M   'P 1'
#
loop_
_entity.id
_entity.type
_entity.pdbx_description
1 polymer ?
#
loop_
_entity_poly.entity_id
_entity_poly.type
_entity_poly.pdbx_seq_one_letter_code
_entity_poly.pdbx_strand_id
1 'polypeptide(L)'
;MSTWAEERRANHAATAEQRRQDAAAATERKLREQAARAEQRRTDTAAAVKLADKQREARRARRAAFLANLAGWLSTNRVRLPIYLLALVSAGMAVPAMAGYGAQVYGDVTGTALPALSELGMWAFAFAVEITRHRHPDRPVWALQLGVWVFAGVGFALNVLHGWHRGADAAVVMGIVSVAGVIAHQLAVASPPRSAGERAAARIERKTLRKVARVQAAAVRHAVAELAPDGTARLVFTPGRYTLDGRRLAAVVDPDRHAADVLDEEIAAFFTAHEQATRPEDGPIVDSPVLTLDRPDDQPKSTRKPRPPRAPKVRSIEDLRAAFTAALDNPDVAINPKSAESIRKTLRCAPKYARQLRDEHANRA
;
A
#
# COMPACT_ATOMS: atom_id res chain seq x y z
N MET A 1 -10.20 81.05 89.38
CA MET A 1 -9.11 81.01 88.38
C MET A 1 -8.26 79.75 88.58
N SER A 2 -8.84 78.55 88.44
CA SER A 2 -8.16 77.25 88.66
C SER A 2 -8.28 76.28 87.47
N THR A 3 -8.75 76.75 86.31
CA THR A 3 -9.14 75.93 85.16
C THR A 3 -7.97 75.44 84.30
N TRP A 4 -6.89 76.22 84.19
CA TRP A 4 -5.80 75.93 83.24
C TRP A 4 -4.86 74.78 83.67
N ALA A 5 -4.63 74.60 84.97
CA ALA A 5 -3.74 73.56 85.50
C ALA A 5 -4.39 72.16 85.49
N GLU A 6 -5.72 72.09 85.56
CA GLU A 6 -6.49 70.85 85.42
C GLU A 6 -6.60 70.45 83.94
N GLU A 7 -6.89 71.40 83.04
CA GLU A 7 -6.84 71.17 81.59
C GLU A 7 -5.47 70.67 81.12
N ARG A 8 -4.36 71.20 81.64
CA ARG A 8 -3.03 70.71 81.29
C ARG A 8 -2.79 69.26 81.72
N ARG A 9 -3.24 68.88 82.92
CA ARG A 9 -3.13 67.50 83.44
C ARG A 9 -4.00 66.54 82.65
N ALA A 10 -5.24 66.95 82.33
CA ALA A 10 -6.15 66.19 81.48
C ALA A 10 -5.58 66.00 80.07
N ASN A 11 -5.04 67.06 79.45
CA ASN A 11 -4.40 66.98 78.14
C ASN A 11 -3.14 66.08 78.14
N HIS A 12 -2.33 66.15 79.19
CA HIS A 12 -1.18 65.25 79.33
C HIS A 12 -1.60 63.78 79.48
N ALA A 13 -2.65 63.51 80.27
CA ALA A 13 -3.20 62.17 80.41
C ALA A 13 -3.78 61.64 79.09
N ALA A 14 -4.54 62.47 78.36
CA ALA A 14 -5.09 62.13 77.05
C ALA A 14 -3.98 61.86 76.01
N THR A 15 -2.94 62.69 75.98
CA THR A 15 -1.79 62.51 75.08
C THR A 15 -1.01 61.23 75.40
N ALA A 16 -0.84 60.91 76.68
CA ALA A 16 -0.17 59.68 77.11
C ALA A 16 -0.98 58.42 76.72
N GLU A 17 -2.31 58.48 76.86
CA GLU A 17 -3.20 57.39 76.45
C GLU A 17 -3.20 57.21 74.93
N GLN A 18 -3.26 58.30 74.17
CA GLN A 18 -3.17 58.26 72.72
C GLN A 18 -1.84 57.67 72.25
N ARG A 19 -0.71 58.02 72.88
CA ARG A 19 0.60 57.40 72.60
C ARG A 19 0.63 55.90 72.89
N ARG A 20 -0.06 55.43 73.95
CA ARG A 20 -0.17 53.99 74.25
C ARG A 20 -0.98 53.27 73.17
N GLN A 21 -2.10 53.86 72.75
CA GLN A 21 -2.94 53.31 71.70
C GLN A 21 -2.21 53.30 70.34
N ASP A 22 -1.51 54.37 69.99
CA ASP A 22 -0.70 54.45 68.77
C ASP A 22 0.45 53.43 68.78
N ALA A 23 1.12 53.25 69.93
CA ALA A 23 2.17 52.24 70.08
C ALA A 23 1.62 50.81 69.94
N ALA A 24 0.45 50.52 70.53
CA ALA A 24 -0.23 49.23 70.37
C ALA A 24 -0.71 49.00 68.93
N ALA A 25 -1.27 50.01 68.27
CA ALA A 25 -1.67 49.92 66.87
C ALA A 25 -0.45 49.71 65.94
N ALA A 26 0.69 50.34 66.24
CA ALA A 26 1.91 50.18 65.48
C ALA A 26 2.51 48.77 65.61
N THR A 27 2.50 48.17 66.81
CA THR A 27 2.95 46.79 67.00
C THR A 27 2.02 45.80 66.32
N GLU A 28 0.71 46.01 66.40
CA GLU A 28 -0.27 45.15 65.74
C GLU A 28 -0.13 45.20 64.20
N ARG A 29 0.06 46.39 63.61
CA ARG A 29 0.34 46.54 62.17
C ARG A 29 1.60 45.77 61.76
N LYS A 30 2.69 45.89 62.54
CA LYS A 30 3.94 45.15 62.28
C LYS A 30 3.73 43.63 62.36
N LEU A 31 2.97 43.14 63.33
CA LEU A 31 2.65 41.72 63.47
C LEU A 31 1.83 41.21 62.28
N ARG A 32 0.82 41.96 61.84
CA ARG A 32 0.00 41.61 60.66
C ARG A 32 0.84 41.60 59.38
N GLU A 33 1.72 42.58 59.18
CA GLU A 33 2.63 42.61 58.02
C GLU A 33 3.60 41.43 58.03
N GLN A 34 4.16 41.08 59.18
CA GLN A 34 5.05 39.93 59.32
C GLN A 34 4.32 38.61 59.05
N ALA A 35 3.10 38.46 59.57
CA ALA A 35 2.26 37.30 59.31
C ALA A 35 1.92 37.17 57.82
N ALA A 36 1.50 38.27 57.17
CA ALA A 36 1.19 38.29 55.75
C ALA A 36 2.41 37.93 54.88
N ARG A 37 3.60 38.45 55.21
CA ARG A 37 4.84 38.10 54.50
C ARG A 37 5.24 36.64 54.71
N ALA A 38 5.04 36.10 55.92
CA ALA A 38 5.33 34.69 56.21
C ALA A 38 4.39 33.77 55.43
N GLU A 39 3.11 34.13 55.33
CA GLU A 39 2.12 33.39 54.54
C GLU A 39 2.43 33.44 53.04
N GLN A 40 2.73 34.63 52.49
CA GLN A 40 3.18 34.77 51.10
C GLN A 40 4.42 33.92 50.79
N ARG A 41 5.42 33.90 51.69
CA ARG A 41 6.59 33.04 51.51
C ARG A 41 6.22 31.55 51.48
N ARG A 42 5.28 31.11 52.32
CA ARG A 42 4.80 29.70 52.32
C ARG A 42 4.07 29.37 51.02
N THR A 43 3.22 30.27 50.51
CA THR A 43 2.54 30.05 49.22
C THR A 43 3.51 30.04 48.05
N ASP A 44 4.49 30.94 48.03
CA ASP A 44 5.48 31.05 46.95
C ASP A 44 6.41 29.84 46.92
N THR A 45 6.88 29.39 48.08
CA THR A 45 7.70 28.17 48.19
C THR A 45 6.91 26.92 47.79
N ALA A 46 5.65 26.79 48.22
CA ALA A 46 4.79 25.69 47.79
C ALA A 46 4.52 25.72 46.27
N ALA A 47 4.32 26.90 45.69
CA ALA A 47 4.14 27.06 44.25
C ALA A 47 5.42 26.72 43.47
N ALA A 48 6.59 27.15 43.98
CA ALA A 48 7.88 26.85 43.37
C ALA A 48 8.19 25.34 43.36
N VAL A 49 7.91 24.63 44.47
CA VAL A 49 8.07 23.17 44.54
C VAL A 49 7.14 22.48 43.53
N LYS A 50 5.86 22.85 43.49
CA LYS A 50 4.90 22.29 42.51
C LYS A 50 5.35 22.54 41.07
N LEU A 51 5.89 23.72 40.76
CA LEU A 51 6.41 24.02 39.43
C LEU A 51 7.66 23.19 39.11
N ALA A 52 8.58 23.03 40.07
CA ALA A 52 9.79 22.23 39.90
C ALA A 52 9.45 20.75 39.67
N ASP A 53 8.48 20.20 40.39
CA ASP A 53 8.04 18.81 40.20
C ASP A 53 7.37 18.61 38.85
N LYS A 54 6.47 19.52 38.43
CA LYS A 54 5.90 19.52 37.07
C LYS A 54 6.97 19.57 35.99
N GLN A 55 8.01 20.38 36.17
CA GLN A 55 9.13 20.44 35.22
C GLN A 55 9.95 19.15 35.19
N ARG A 56 10.19 18.52 36.35
CA ARG A 56 10.89 17.23 36.45
C ARG A 56 10.09 16.12 35.78
N GLU A 57 8.79 16.06 36.03
CA GLU A 57 7.87 15.12 35.37
C GLU A 57 7.85 15.34 33.86
N ALA A 58 7.72 16.59 33.39
CA ALA A 58 7.76 16.90 31.96
C ALA A 58 9.10 16.48 31.31
N ARG A 59 10.24 16.69 32.00
CA ARG A 59 11.54 16.23 31.52
C ARG A 59 11.63 14.70 31.47
N ARG A 60 11.14 14.00 32.50
CA ARG A 60 11.09 12.52 32.53
C ARG A 60 10.20 11.99 31.42
N ALA A 61 9.02 12.56 31.22
CA ALA A 61 8.10 12.20 30.16
C ALA A 61 8.72 12.42 28.76
N ARG A 62 9.39 13.55 28.54
CA ARG A 62 10.13 13.81 27.29
C ARG A 62 11.24 12.79 27.05
N ARG A 63 12.02 12.44 28.08
CA ARG A 63 13.07 11.42 27.98
C ARG A 63 12.48 10.04 27.70
N ALA A 64 11.43 9.65 28.41
CA ALA A 64 10.75 8.38 28.20
C ALA A 64 10.16 8.29 26.79
N ALA A 65 9.49 9.36 26.31
CA ALA A 65 8.98 9.43 24.94
C ALA A 65 10.11 9.36 23.91
N PHE A 66 11.22 10.07 24.13
CA PHE A 66 12.39 9.98 23.26
C PHE A 66 12.97 8.57 23.21
N LEU A 67 13.15 7.92 24.36
CA LEU A 67 13.66 6.55 24.45
C LEU A 67 12.70 5.54 23.82
N ALA A 68 11.39 5.69 24.03
CA ALA A 68 10.38 4.84 23.40
C ALA A 68 10.37 5.01 21.88
N ASN A 69 10.48 6.25 21.39
CA ASN A 69 10.60 6.54 19.96
C ASN A 69 11.88 5.95 19.38
N LEU A 70 13.01 6.08 20.08
CA LEU A 70 14.28 5.51 19.67
C LEU A 70 14.25 3.98 19.66
N ALA A 71 13.67 3.35 20.69
CA ALA A 71 13.51 1.91 20.77
C ALA A 71 12.58 1.38 19.68
N GLY A 72 11.48 2.06 19.41
CA GLY A 72 10.56 1.74 18.30
C GLY A 72 11.21 1.93 16.93
N TRP A 73 12.03 2.96 16.76
CA TRP A 73 12.81 3.16 15.53
C TRP A 73 13.86 2.06 15.35
N LEU A 74 14.61 1.73 16.41
CA LEU A 74 15.59 0.63 16.39
C LEU A 74 14.93 -0.71 16.09
N SER A 75 13.78 -1.02 16.71
CA SER A 75 13.05 -2.27 16.49
C SER A 75 12.58 -2.40 15.04
N THR A 76 12.06 -1.32 14.47
CA THR A 76 11.62 -1.24 13.06
C THR A 76 12.79 -1.38 12.09
N ASN A 77 13.98 -0.92 12.48
CA ASN A 77 15.17 -0.90 11.63
C ASN A 77 16.20 -1.99 11.94
N ARG A 78 15.88 -3.01 12.77
CA ARG A 78 16.83 -4.07 13.19
C ARG A 78 17.55 -4.76 12.04
N VAL A 79 16.85 -5.01 10.93
CA VAL A 79 17.44 -5.65 9.74
C VAL A 79 18.18 -4.64 8.86
N ARG A 80 17.74 -3.38 8.86
CA ARG A 80 18.27 -2.33 7.99
C ARG A 80 19.57 -1.73 8.54
N LEU A 81 19.69 -1.60 9.85
CA LEU A 81 20.86 -1.00 10.51
C LEU A 81 22.17 -1.72 10.18
N PRO A 82 22.27 -3.06 10.31
CA PRO A 82 23.49 -3.79 9.98
C PRO A 82 23.87 -3.65 8.51
N ILE A 83 22.88 -3.59 7.62
CA ILE A 83 23.09 -3.40 6.18
C ILE A 83 23.69 -2.02 5.90
N TYR A 84 23.15 -0.97 6.53
CA TYR A 84 23.71 0.38 6.38
C TYR A 84 25.09 0.53 7.03
N LEU A 85 25.33 -0.13 8.17
CA LEU A 85 26.64 -0.14 8.81
C LEU A 85 27.68 -0.84 7.93
N LEU A 86 27.34 -2.01 7.40
CA LEU A 86 28.21 -2.73 6.45
C LEU A 86 28.48 -1.88 5.22
N ALA A 87 27.45 -1.24 4.64
CA ALA A 87 27.60 -0.35 3.50
C ALA A 87 28.54 0.83 3.80
N LEU A 88 28.44 1.42 4.99
CA LEU A 88 29.31 2.53 5.40
C LEU A 88 30.77 2.07 5.51
N VAL A 89 31.02 0.89 6.08
CA VAL A 89 32.36 0.29 6.17
C VAL A 89 32.90 -0.01 4.77
N SER A 90 32.10 -0.63 3.90
CA SER A 90 32.47 -0.89 2.50
C SER A 90 32.78 0.39 1.75
N ALA A 91 31.98 1.45 1.91
CA ALA A 91 32.21 2.75 1.28
C ALA A 91 33.52 3.39 1.79
N GLY A 92 33.79 3.31 3.10
CA GLY A 92 35.03 3.82 3.69
C GLY A 92 36.29 3.17 3.12
N MET A 93 36.21 1.91 2.67
CA MET A 93 37.33 1.21 2.02
C MET A 93 37.36 1.40 0.50
N ALA A 94 36.18 1.36 -0.15
CA ALA A 94 36.08 1.39 -1.60
C ALA A 94 36.32 2.79 -2.20
N VAL A 95 35.83 3.84 -1.54
CA VAL A 95 35.95 5.22 -2.05
C VAL A 95 37.42 5.67 -2.17
N PRO A 96 38.28 5.49 -1.16
CA PRO A 96 39.70 5.83 -1.29
C PRO A 96 40.41 5.01 -2.37
N ALA A 97 40.11 3.72 -2.48
CA ALA A 97 40.71 2.83 -3.48
C ALA A 97 40.32 3.23 -4.91
N MET A 98 39.04 3.55 -5.14
CA MET A 98 38.57 4.02 -6.45
C MET A 98 39.07 5.43 -6.78
N ALA A 99 39.19 6.32 -5.79
CA ALA A 99 39.78 7.64 -5.99
C ALA A 99 41.25 7.53 -6.43
N GLY A 100 42.02 6.63 -5.82
CA GLY A 100 43.40 6.34 -6.22
C GLY A 100 43.50 5.79 -7.65
N TYR A 101 42.62 4.86 -8.02
CA TYR A 101 42.56 4.33 -9.38
C TYR A 101 42.13 5.40 -10.41
N GLY A 102 41.12 6.21 -10.09
CA GLY A 102 40.65 7.30 -10.94
C GLY A 102 41.71 8.35 -11.22
N ALA A 103 42.53 8.69 -10.20
CA ALA A 103 43.70 9.55 -10.37
C ALA A 103 44.73 8.94 -11.35
N GLN A 104 45.01 7.64 -11.24
CA GLN A 104 45.97 6.94 -12.09
C GLN A 104 45.52 6.85 -13.55
N VAL A 105 44.21 6.69 -13.79
CA VAL A 105 43.67 6.50 -15.15
C VAL A 105 43.44 7.83 -15.88
N TYR A 106 42.93 8.84 -15.18
CA TYR A 106 42.45 10.08 -15.80
C TYR A 106 43.33 11.31 -15.52
N GLY A 107 44.39 11.17 -14.72
CA GLY A 107 45.46 12.16 -14.56
C GLY A 107 45.12 13.44 -13.77
N ASP A 108 43.84 13.70 -13.47
CA ASP A 108 43.35 14.95 -12.87
C ASP A 108 42.36 14.76 -11.71
N VAL A 109 42.05 15.84 -10.98
CA VAL A 109 41.04 15.90 -9.90
C VAL A 109 39.65 15.46 -10.37
N THR A 110 39.33 15.64 -11.66
CA THR A 110 38.08 15.14 -12.27
C THR A 110 38.06 13.61 -12.39
N GLY A 111 39.23 12.99 -12.51
CA GLY A 111 39.43 11.54 -12.53
C GLY A 111 39.09 10.84 -11.23
N THR A 112 39.34 11.50 -10.09
CA THR A 112 39.01 10.97 -8.76
C THR A 112 37.51 11.07 -8.46
N ALA A 113 36.82 12.05 -9.04
CA ALA A 113 35.40 12.29 -8.81
C ALA A 113 34.49 11.35 -9.61
N LEU A 114 34.90 10.90 -10.80
CA LEU A 114 34.09 10.06 -11.71
C LEU A 114 33.64 8.72 -11.08
N PRO A 115 34.53 7.91 -10.48
CA PRO A 115 34.13 6.66 -9.80
C PRO A 115 33.27 6.90 -8.56
N ALA A 116 33.56 7.99 -7.83
CA ALA A 116 32.76 8.40 -6.69
C ALA A 116 31.34 8.79 -7.12
N LEU A 117 31.18 9.49 -8.25
CA LEU A 117 29.88 9.88 -8.79
C LEU A 117 29.05 8.68 -9.26
N SER A 118 29.64 7.64 -9.85
CA SER A 118 28.90 6.45 -10.25
C SER A 118 28.42 5.62 -9.05
N GLU A 119 29.27 5.46 -8.03
CA GLU A 119 28.92 4.75 -6.79
C GLU A 119 27.90 5.54 -5.96
N LEU A 120 28.11 6.86 -5.79
CA LEU A 120 27.16 7.74 -5.10
C LEU A 120 25.84 7.86 -5.86
N GLY A 121 25.87 7.84 -7.19
CA GLY A 121 24.68 7.82 -8.03
C GLY A 121 23.80 6.62 -7.73
N MET A 122 24.37 5.41 -7.69
CA MET A 122 23.65 4.19 -7.30
C MET A 122 23.01 4.30 -5.91
N TRP A 123 23.79 4.77 -4.92
CA TRP A 123 23.29 4.96 -3.56
C TRP A 123 22.18 6.01 -3.49
N ALA A 124 22.30 7.10 -4.23
CA ALA A 124 21.25 8.12 -4.31
C ALA A 124 19.94 7.55 -4.87
N PHE A 125 20.00 6.72 -5.92
CA PHE A 125 18.82 6.02 -6.43
C PHE A 125 18.25 5.02 -5.42
N ALA A 126 19.09 4.26 -4.71
CA ALA A 126 18.65 3.32 -3.68
C ALA A 126 17.94 4.04 -2.51
N PHE A 127 18.50 5.16 -2.02
CA PHE A 127 17.85 6.01 -1.02
C PHE A 127 16.55 6.61 -1.53
N ALA A 128 16.51 7.05 -2.79
CA ALA A 128 15.29 7.58 -3.39
C ALA A 128 14.17 6.52 -3.47
N VAL A 129 14.49 5.25 -3.79
CA VAL A 129 13.53 4.14 -3.75
C VAL A 129 12.95 3.99 -2.35
N GLU A 130 13.80 3.98 -1.33
CA GLU A 130 13.40 3.78 0.05
C GLU A 130 12.51 4.93 0.58
N ILE A 131 12.93 6.18 0.36
CA ILE A 131 12.16 7.37 0.75
C ILE A 131 10.82 7.39 0.02
N THR A 132 10.80 7.10 -1.27
CA THR A 132 9.56 7.13 -2.07
C THR A 132 8.58 6.07 -1.60
N ARG A 133 9.04 4.85 -1.28
CA ARG A 133 8.17 3.79 -0.76
C ARG A 133 7.58 4.12 0.61
N HIS A 134 8.33 4.80 1.47
CA HIS A 134 7.84 5.21 2.79
C HIS A 134 6.90 6.40 2.74
N ARG A 135 7.21 7.44 1.95
CA ARG A 135 6.40 8.66 1.86
C ARG A 135 5.21 8.54 0.91
N HIS A 136 5.35 7.74 -0.15
CA HIS A 136 4.39 7.63 -1.23
C HIS A 136 4.25 6.16 -1.67
N PRO A 137 3.62 5.30 -0.86
CA PRO A 137 3.53 3.85 -1.13
C PRO A 137 2.83 3.52 -2.45
N ASP A 138 1.97 4.41 -2.94
CA ASP A 138 1.22 4.24 -4.18
C ASP A 138 2.01 4.63 -5.44
N ARG A 139 3.17 5.29 -5.29
CA ARG A 139 3.97 5.72 -6.44
C ARG A 139 4.81 4.58 -6.99
N PRO A 140 4.81 4.38 -8.32
CA PRO A 140 5.69 3.40 -8.93
C PRO A 140 7.16 3.84 -8.80
N VAL A 141 8.01 2.95 -8.29
CA VAL A 141 9.46 3.20 -8.14
C VAL A 141 10.31 2.52 -9.21
N TRP A 142 9.70 1.97 -10.27
CA TRP A 142 10.41 1.18 -11.28
C TRP A 142 11.53 1.97 -11.96
N ALA A 143 11.34 3.27 -12.20
CA ALA A 143 12.35 4.12 -12.83
C ALA A 143 13.59 4.31 -11.93
N LEU A 144 13.37 4.45 -10.61
CA LEU A 144 14.46 4.55 -9.64
C LEU A 144 15.19 3.22 -9.49
N GLN A 145 14.46 2.10 -9.50
CA GLN A 145 15.06 0.76 -9.51
C GLN A 145 15.87 0.49 -10.78
N LEU A 146 15.38 0.93 -11.93
CA LEU A 146 16.13 0.87 -13.19
C LEU A 146 17.44 1.64 -13.08
N GLY A 147 17.41 2.84 -12.47
CA GLY A 147 18.63 3.60 -12.15
C GLY A 147 19.64 2.78 -11.34
N VAL A 148 19.21 2.16 -10.23
CA VAL A 148 20.08 1.28 -9.41
C VAL A 148 20.72 0.18 -10.25
N TRP A 149 19.93 -0.52 -11.09
CA TRP A 149 20.44 -1.61 -11.92
C TRP A 149 21.42 -1.14 -13.00
N VAL A 150 21.18 0.03 -13.60
CA VAL A 150 22.09 0.62 -14.59
C VAL A 150 23.45 0.92 -13.95
N PHE A 151 23.47 1.61 -12.80
CA PHE A 151 24.74 1.91 -12.13
C PHE A 151 25.45 0.65 -11.60
N ALA A 152 24.71 -0.32 -11.06
CA ALA A 152 25.27 -1.60 -10.65
C ALA A 152 25.89 -2.37 -11.83
N GLY A 153 25.25 -2.33 -13.01
CA GLY A 153 25.79 -2.91 -14.24
C GLY A 153 27.07 -2.22 -14.72
N VAL A 154 27.15 -0.89 -14.62
CA VAL A 154 28.38 -0.14 -14.93
C VAL A 154 29.49 -0.53 -13.95
N GLY A 155 29.20 -0.57 -12.64
CA GLY A 155 30.15 -0.99 -11.62
C GLY A 155 30.65 -2.42 -11.83
N PHE A 156 29.76 -3.34 -12.21
CA PHE A 156 30.11 -4.70 -12.60
C PHE A 156 31.10 -4.71 -13.77
N ALA A 157 30.78 -4.01 -14.86
CA ALA A 157 31.61 -3.99 -16.05
C ALA A 157 33.01 -3.42 -15.77
N LEU A 158 33.11 -2.34 -15.00
CA LEU A 158 34.38 -1.75 -14.58
C LEU A 158 35.21 -2.73 -13.73
N ASN A 159 34.59 -3.43 -12.78
CA ASN A 159 35.28 -4.41 -11.94
C ASN A 159 35.73 -5.65 -12.72
N VAL A 160 34.91 -6.13 -13.67
CA VAL A 160 35.30 -7.21 -14.59
C VAL A 160 36.50 -6.80 -15.43
N LEU A 161 36.46 -5.60 -16.03
CA LEU A 161 37.56 -5.09 -16.84
C LEU A 161 38.85 -4.94 -16.02
N HIS A 162 38.72 -4.47 -14.79
CA HIS A 162 39.85 -4.34 -13.87
C HIS A 162 40.42 -5.70 -13.44
N GLY A 163 39.56 -6.70 -13.20
CA GLY A 163 39.97 -8.05 -12.88
C GLY A 163 40.56 -8.79 -14.08
N TRP A 164 40.16 -8.46 -15.31
CA TRP A 164 40.66 -9.08 -16.54
C TRP A 164 42.17 -8.97 -16.68
N HIS A 165 42.75 -7.84 -16.30
CA HIS A 165 44.20 -7.64 -16.26
C HIS A 165 44.93 -8.56 -15.27
N ARG A 166 44.21 -9.18 -14.33
CA ARG A 166 44.73 -10.13 -13.33
C ARG A 166 44.34 -11.59 -13.62
N GLY A 167 43.55 -11.84 -14.66
CA GLY A 167 43.06 -13.17 -15.05
C GLY A 167 41.53 -13.29 -15.05
N ALA A 168 41.01 -14.26 -15.82
CA ALA A 168 39.57 -14.47 -16.00
C ALA A 168 38.84 -14.77 -14.67
N ASP A 169 39.45 -15.56 -13.78
CA ASP A 169 38.89 -15.87 -12.47
C ASP A 169 38.73 -14.62 -11.60
N ALA A 170 39.75 -13.75 -11.61
CA ALA A 170 39.71 -12.47 -10.89
C ALA A 170 38.63 -11.54 -11.46
N ALA A 171 38.47 -11.49 -12.79
CA ALA A 171 37.42 -10.72 -13.45
C ALA A 171 36.01 -11.14 -13.00
N VAL A 172 35.74 -12.44 -12.97
CA VAL A 172 34.44 -12.99 -12.54
C VAL A 172 34.18 -12.69 -11.07
N VAL A 173 35.15 -12.96 -10.20
CA VAL A 173 35.00 -12.74 -8.75
C VAL A 173 34.78 -11.26 -8.45
N MET A 174 35.59 -10.37 -9.01
CA MET A 174 35.44 -8.92 -8.78
C MET A 174 34.10 -8.41 -9.31
N GLY A 175 33.67 -8.87 -10.49
CA GLY A 175 32.35 -8.56 -11.03
C GLY A 175 31.23 -8.97 -10.07
N ILE A 176 31.16 -10.25 -9.69
CA ILE A 176 30.08 -10.77 -8.83
C ILE A 176 30.07 -10.07 -7.47
N VAL A 177 31.23 -9.92 -6.83
CA VAL A 177 31.33 -9.29 -5.50
C VAL A 177 30.86 -7.83 -5.54
N SER A 178 31.12 -7.11 -6.64
CA SER A 178 30.69 -5.71 -6.78
C SER A 178 29.15 -5.53 -6.78
N VAL A 179 28.41 -6.49 -7.34
CA VAL A 179 26.94 -6.44 -7.40
C VAL A 179 26.25 -7.19 -6.26
N ALA A 180 26.96 -8.08 -5.56
CA ALA A 180 26.40 -8.87 -4.46
C ALA A 180 25.80 -7.98 -3.36
N GLY A 181 26.48 -6.88 -3.01
CA GLY A 181 25.97 -5.91 -2.03
C GLY A 181 24.67 -5.24 -2.49
N VAL A 182 24.55 -4.90 -3.77
CA VAL A 182 23.34 -4.31 -4.37
C VAL A 182 22.18 -5.30 -4.35
N ILE A 183 22.44 -6.55 -4.74
CA ILE A 183 21.44 -7.62 -4.74
C ILE A 183 20.95 -7.88 -3.31
N ALA A 184 21.88 -8.01 -2.36
CA ALA A 184 21.53 -8.19 -0.95
C ALA A 184 20.70 -7.02 -0.41
N HIS A 185 21.06 -5.78 -0.76
CA HIS A 185 20.30 -4.59 -0.40
C HIS A 185 18.89 -4.61 -1.02
N GLN A 186 18.74 -4.94 -2.31
CA GLN A 186 17.42 -5.04 -2.96
C GLN A 186 16.56 -6.15 -2.35
N LEU A 187 17.14 -7.28 -1.99
CA LEU A 187 16.42 -8.37 -1.33
C LEU A 187 15.94 -7.99 0.08
N ALA A 188 16.78 -7.30 0.85
CA ALA A 188 16.47 -6.94 2.23
C ALA A 188 15.57 -5.70 2.35
N VAL A 189 15.71 -4.73 1.44
CA VAL A 189 15.07 -3.41 1.55
C VAL A 189 13.92 -3.26 0.55
N ALA A 190 14.06 -3.74 -0.69
CA ALA A 190 13.09 -3.48 -1.75
C ALA A 190 11.92 -4.47 -1.81
N SER A 191 11.91 -5.52 -0.99
CA SER A 191 10.77 -6.43 -0.86
C SER A 191 10.59 -6.87 0.59
N PRO A 192 9.93 -6.06 1.46
CA PRO A 192 9.40 -6.62 2.70
C PRO A 192 8.55 -7.83 2.31
N PRO A 193 8.83 -9.03 2.85
CA PRO A 193 8.16 -10.24 2.42
C PRO A 193 6.68 -10.11 2.75
N ARG A 194 5.87 -9.75 1.74
CA ARG A 194 4.41 -9.75 1.88
C ARG A 194 3.99 -11.16 2.22
N SER A 195 3.31 -11.30 3.37
CA SER A 195 2.74 -12.57 3.78
C SER A 195 1.88 -13.17 2.64
N ALA A 196 1.72 -14.48 2.61
CA ALA A 196 0.87 -15.12 1.61
C ALA A 196 -0.56 -14.52 1.63
N GLY A 197 -1.06 -14.18 2.83
CA GLY A 197 -2.33 -13.49 3.07
C GLY A 197 -2.38 -12.10 2.43
N GLU A 198 -1.37 -11.24 2.65
CA GLU A 198 -1.31 -9.92 2.01
C GLU A 198 -1.28 -9.99 0.49
N ARG A 199 -0.56 -10.97 -0.07
CA ARG A 199 -0.53 -11.19 -1.53
C ARG A 199 -1.90 -11.63 -2.05
N ALA A 200 -2.62 -12.47 -1.31
CA ALA A 200 -3.96 -12.89 -1.66
C ALA A 200 -4.94 -11.71 -1.58
N ALA A 201 -4.91 -10.94 -0.50
CA ALA A 201 -5.73 -9.74 -0.30
C ALA A 201 -5.50 -8.70 -1.40
N ALA A 202 -4.24 -8.36 -1.71
CA ALA A 202 -3.91 -7.42 -2.78
C ALA A 202 -4.34 -7.93 -4.17
N ARG A 203 -4.33 -9.25 -4.41
CA ARG A 203 -4.86 -9.83 -5.66
C ARG A 203 -6.37 -9.70 -5.74
N ILE A 204 -7.09 -9.93 -4.63
CA ILE A 204 -8.53 -9.77 -4.55
C ILE A 204 -8.89 -8.30 -4.77
N GLU A 205 -8.25 -7.38 -4.06
CA GLU A 205 -8.45 -5.95 -4.18
C GLU A 205 -8.23 -5.47 -5.63
N ARG A 206 -7.12 -5.84 -6.27
CA ARG A 206 -6.88 -5.50 -7.68
C ARG A 206 -7.96 -6.05 -8.62
N LYS A 207 -8.45 -7.26 -8.37
CA LYS A 207 -9.55 -7.85 -9.15
C LYS A 207 -10.86 -7.10 -8.92
N THR A 208 -11.15 -6.72 -7.67
CA THR A 208 -12.32 -5.91 -7.29
C THR A 208 -12.27 -4.54 -7.97
N LEU A 209 -11.15 -3.81 -7.86
CA LEU A 209 -10.96 -2.52 -8.52
C LEU A 209 -11.12 -2.61 -10.04
N ARG A 210 -10.53 -3.64 -10.68
CA ARG A 210 -10.72 -3.88 -12.12
C ARG A 210 -12.18 -4.17 -12.47
N LYS A 211 -12.91 -4.89 -11.62
CA LYS A 211 -14.33 -5.18 -11.84
C LYS A 211 -15.17 -3.92 -11.67
N VAL A 212 -14.93 -3.12 -10.63
CA VAL A 212 -15.57 -1.82 -10.40
C VAL A 212 -15.33 -0.88 -11.58
N ALA A 213 -14.08 -0.70 -12.00
CA ALA A 213 -13.75 0.15 -13.15
C ALA A 213 -14.43 -0.31 -14.45
N ARG A 214 -14.52 -1.63 -14.70
CA ARG A 214 -15.26 -2.18 -15.86
C ARG A 214 -16.76 -1.91 -15.77
N VAL A 215 -17.36 -2.04 -14.60
CA VAL A 215 -18.77 -1.74 -14.36
C VAL A 215 -19.04 -0.25 -14.54
N GLN A 216 -18.21 0.62 -13.98
CA GLN A 216 -18.29 2.07 -14.18
C GLN A 216 -18.20 2.45 -15.65
N ALA A 217 -17.21 1.90 -16.38
CA ALA A 217 -17.08 2.15 -17.82
C ALA A 217 -18.27 1.63 -18.63
N ALA A 218 -18.90 0.52 -18.21
CA ALA A 218 -20.13 0.02 -18.83
C ALA A 218 -21.34 0.90 -18.47
N ALA A 219 -21.44 1.38 -17.23
CA ALA A 219 -22.49 2.30 -16.79
C ALA A 219 -22.46 3.61 -17.57
N VAL A 220 -21.29 4.21 -17.76
CA VAL A 220 -21.12 5.43 -18.58
C VAL A 220 -21.58 5.20 -20.03
N ARG A 221 -21.37 4.01 -20.59
CA ARG A 221 -21.85 3.67 -21.95
C ARG A 221 -23.37 3.48 -22.04
N HIS A 222 -24.02 3.16 -20.93
CA HIS A 222 -25.48 2.95 -20.85
C HIS A 222 -26.22 4.16 -20.27
N ALA A 223 -25.50 5.18 -19.78
CA ALA A 223 -26.08 6.39 -19.26
C ALA A 223 -26.74 7.20 -20.38
N VAL A 224 -27.87 7.83 -20.06
CA VAL A 224 -28.57 8.74 -20.95
C VAL A 224 -28.14 10.17 -20.62
N ALA A 225 -27.82 10.97 -21.64
CA ALA A 225 -27.56 12.39 -21.43
C ALA A 225 -28.90 13.15 -21.41
N GLU A 226 -29.17 13.85 -20.32
CA GLU A 226 -30.26 14.82 -20.21
C GLU A 226 -29.68 16.22 -20.50
N LEU A 227 -30.24 16.89 -21.50
CA LEU A 227 -29.86 18.25 -21.89
C LEU A 227 -30.92 19.23 -21.39
N ALA A 228 -30.53 20.17 -20.54
CA ALA A 228 -31.41 21.21 -20.03
C ALA A 228 -31.57 22.36 -21.04
N PRO A 229 -32.64 23.17 -20.93
CA PRO A 229 -32.92 24.27 -21.86
C PRO A 229 -31.84 25.36 -21.88
N ASP A 230 -31.03 25.46 -20.84
CA ASP A 230 -29.89 26.38 -20.72
C ASP A 230 -28.61 25.88 -21.40
N GLY A 231 -28.65 24.67 -22.01
CA GLY A 231 -27.52 24.03 -22.67
C GLY A 231 -26.64 23.20 -21.73
N THR A 232 -26.98 23.04 -20.46
CA THR A 232 -26.25 22.17 -19.53
C THR A 232 -26.62 20.69 -19.77
N ALA A 233 -25.61 19.80 -19.81
CA ALA A 233 -25.81 18.37 -20.00
C ALA A 233 -25.42 17.59 -18.75
N ARG A 234 -26.26 16.63 -18.33
CA ARG A 234 -25.95 15.70 -17.22
C ARG A 234 -26.19 14.26 -17.63
N LEU A 235 -25.36 13.34 -17.12
CA LEU A 235 -25.53 11.90 -17.32
C LEU A 235 -26.48 11.34 -16.26
N VAL A 236 -27.58 10.74 -16.71
CA VAL A 236 -28.56 10.05 -15.87
C VAL A 236 -28.33 8.55 -15.99
N PHE A 237 -28.14 7.89 -14.84
CA PHE A 237 -27.96 6.46 -14.73
C PHE A 237 -29.24 5.82 -14.20
N THR A 238 -29.71 4.74 -14.83
CA THR A 238 -30.86 3.98 -14.32
C THR A 238 -30.47 3.25 -13.03
N PRO A 239 -31.18 3.48 -11.90
CA PRO A 239 -30.91 2.77 -10.66
C PRO A 239 -31.34 1.31 -10.77
N GLY A 240 -30.55 0.38 -10.24
CA GLY A 240 -30.88 -1.04 -10.27
C GLY A 240 -29.69 -1.95 -9.95
N ARG A 241 -29.97 -3.25 -9.82
CA ARG A 241 -28.93 -4.28 -9.73
C ARG A 241 -28.56 -4.72 -11.13
N TYR A 242 -27.27 -4.66 -11.46
CA TYR A 242 -26.76 -5.04 -12.77
C TYR A 242 -25.69 -6.12 -12.64
N THR A 243 -25.69 -7.07 -13.58
CA THR A 243 -24.57 -7.97 -13.82
C THR A 243 -23.82 -7.53 -15.07
N LEU A 244 -22.50 -7.74 -15.09
CA LEU A 244 -21.67 -7.45 -16.25
C LEU A 244 -21.60 -8.69 -17.15
N ASP A 245 -22.36 -8.69 -18.25
CA ASP A 245 -22.22 -9.68 -19.31
C ASP A 245 -21.27 -9.17 -20.40
N GLY A 246 -20.01 -9.61 -20.31
CA GLY A 246 -18.95 -9.15 -21.19
C GLY A 246 -18.63 -7.65 -21.02
N ARG A 247 -19.17 -6.81 -21.91
CA ARG A 247 -19.00 -5.34 -21.90
C ARG A 247 -20.30 -4.58 -21.61
N ARG A 248 -21.43 -5.27 -21.47
CA ARG A 248 -22.76 -4.69 -21.30
C ARG A 248 -23.26 -4.90 -19.87
N LEU A 249 -24.09 -3.98 -19.39
CA LEU A 249 -24.82 -4.16 -18.14
C LEU A 249 -26.15 -4.86 -18.46
N ALA A 250 -26.37 -6.01 -17.84
CA ALA A 250 -27.65 -6.71 -17.87
C ALA A 250 -28.35 -6.48 -16.53
N ALA A 251 -29.57 -5.95 -16.56
CA ALA A 251 -30.38 -5.81 -15.36
C ALA A 251 -30.57 -7.20 -14.73
N VAL A 252 -30.33 -7.31 -13.44
CA VAL A 252 -30.72 -8.49 -12.68
C VAL A 252 -32.20 -8.32 -12.43
N VAL A 253 -33.01 -9.12 -13.12
CA VAL A 253 -34.40 -9.32 -12.76
C VAL A 253 -34.36 -10.04 -11.40
N ASP A 254 -34.69 -9.33 -10.32
CA ASP A 254 -34.98 -10.00 -9.04
C ASP A 254 -36.13 -10.97 -9.34
N PRO A 255 -36.04 -12.26 -8.97
CA PRO A 255 -37.20 -13.13 -9.03
C PRO A 255 -38.34 -12.45 -8.29
N ASP A 256 -39.52 -12.49 -8.89
CA ASP A 256 -40.70 -11.75 -8.45
C ASP A 256 -40.86 -11.89 -6.93
N ARG A 257 -40.73 -10.78 -6.18
CA ARG A 257 -40.79 -10.82 -4.71
C ARG A 257 -42.10 -11.43 -4.24
N HIS A 258 -43.17 -11.25 -5.01
CA HIS A 258 -44.44 -11.89 -4.73
C HIS A 258 -44.39 -13.41 -4.81
N ALA A 259 -43.63 -13.98 -5.74
CA ALA A 259 -43.45 -15.43 -5.81
C ALA A 259 -42.59 -15.96 -4.65
N ALA A 260 -41.65 -15.15 -4.13
CA ALA A 260 -40.88 -15.50 -2.95
C ALA A 260 -41.72 -15.42 -1.66
N ASP A 261 -42.55 -14.38 -1.51
CA ASP A 261 -43.44 -14.20 -0.35
C ASP A 261 -44.50 -15.31 -0.30
N VAL A 262 -45.09 -15.69 -1.45
CA VAL A 262 -46.05 -16.81 -1.54
C VAL A 262 -45.38 -18.15 -1.19
N LEU A 263 -44.13 -18.34 -1.62
CA LEU A 263 -43.39 -19.57 -1.30
C LEU A 263 -43.03 -19.64 0.18
N ASP A 264 -42.64 -18.52 0.80
CA ASP A 264 -42.37 -18.44 2.24
C ASP A 264 -43.64 -18.70 3.06
N GLU A 265 -44.80 -18.23 2.58
CA GLU A 265 -46.11 -18.47 3.19
C GLU A 265 -46.56 -19.92 3.04
N GLU A 266 -46.34 -20.55 1.89
CA GLU A 266 -46.57 -21.98 1.66
C GLU A 266 -45.64 -22.86 2.51
N ILE A 267 -44.37 -22.48 2.65
CA ILE A 267 -43.40 -23.19 3.49
C ILE A 267 -43.78 -23.06 4.96
N ALA A 268 -44.15 -21.86 5.42
CA ALA A 268 -44.64 -21.66 6.78
C ALA A 268 -45.91 -22.47 7.06
N ALA A 269 -46.87 -22.48 6.12
CA ALA A 269 -48.08 -23.30 6.21
C ALA A 269 -47.76 -24.81 6.24
N PHE A 270 -46.78 -25.27 5.46
CA PHE A 270 -46.32 -26.66 5.44
C PHE A 270 -45.73 -27.08 6.79
N PHE A 271 -44.87 -26.25 7.40
CA PHE A 271 -44.32 -26.53 8.73
C PHE A 271 -45.37 -26.46 9.83
N THR A 272 -46.29 -25.49 9.77
CA THR A 272 -47.41 -25.40 10.72
C THR A 272 -48.32 -26.64 10.66
N ALA A 273 -48.55 -27.18 9.45
CA ALA A 273 -49.32 -28.42 9.26
C ALA A 273 -48.59 -29.68 9.77
N HIS A 274 -47.26 -29.66 9.83
CA HIS A 274 -46.44 -30.80 10.27
C HIS A 274 -45.94 -30.70 11.72
N GLU A 275 -46.08 -29.55 12.38
CA GLU A 275 -45.76 -29.38 13.81
C GLU A 275 -46.80 -30.00 14.75
N GLN A 276 -47.96 -30.44 14.25
CA GLN A 276 -48.98 -31.13 15.04
C GLN A 276 -48.73 -32.64 15.23
N ALA A 277 -47.65 -33.20 14.68
CA ALA A 277 -47.20 -34.55 15.05
C ALA A 277 -46.47 -34.49 16.40
N THR A 278 -47.21 -34.81 17.46
CA THR A 278 -46.78 -34.96 18.86
C THR A 278 -45.30 -35.34 19.05
N ARG A 279 -44.52 -34.43 19.63
CA ARG A 279 -43.14 -34.66 20.06
C ARG A 279 -43.15 -35.14 21.52
N PRO A 280 -42.60 -36.33 21.84
CA PRO A 280 -42.42 -36.75 23.23
C PRO A 280 -41.29 -35.95 23.90
N GLU A 281 -41.39 -35.90 25.23
CA GLU A 281 -40.82 -34.96 26.18
C GLU A 281 -39.29 -34.75 26.20
N ASP A 282 -38.98 -33.59 26.79
CA ASP A 282 -37.70 -33.02 27.22
C ASP A 282 -36.61 -34.00 27.68
N GLY A 283 -35.45 -33.87 27.02
CA GLY A 283 -34.14 -34.31 27.53
C GLY A 283 -33.18 -33.12 27.62
N PRO A 284 -32.19 -33.16 28.54
CA PRO A 284 -31.39 -32.00 28.92
C PRO A 284 -30.47 -31.52 27.80
N ILE A 285 -30.39 -30.20 27.65
CA ILE A 285 -29.55 -29.49 26.69
C ILE A 285 -28.07 -29.76 27.03
N VAL A 286 -27.42 -30.59 26.21
CA VAL A 286 -25.97 -30.79 26.22
C VAL A 286 -25.34 -29.84 25.20
N ASP A 287 -24.31 -29.12 25.66
CA ASP A 287 -23.37 -28.24 24.96
C ASP A 287 -23.50 -28.16 23.43
N SER A 288 -24.09 -27.06 22.95
CA SER A 288 -24.03 -26.67 21.54
C SER A 288 -22.75 -25.87 21.26
N PRO A 289 -21.93 -26.27 20.27
CA PRO A 289 -20.82 -25.45 19.80
C PRO A 289 -21.34 -24.18 19.13
N VAL A 290 -20.62 -23.07 19.33
CA VAL A 290 -20.84 -21.78 18.68
C VAL A 290 -21.07 -21.98 17.18
N LEU A 291 -22.27 -21.62 16.70
CA LEU A 291 -22.57 -21.50 15.28
C LEU A 291 -21.61 -20.46 14.67
N THR A 292 -20.52 -20.92 14.07
CA THR A 292 -20.02 -20.26 12.87
C THR A 292 -21.19 -20.21 11.91
N LEU A 293 -21.48 -19.03 11.33
CA LEU A 293 -22.46 -18.91 10.26
C LEU A 293 -22.05 -19.86 9.13
N ASP A 294 -22.58 -21.08 9.19
CA ASP A 294 -22.52 -22.05 8.11
C ASP A 294 -23.26 -21.39 6.96
N ARG A 295 -22.48 -21.06 5.95
CA ARG A 295 -22.98 -20.59 4.67
C ARG A 295 -23.96 -21.67 4.20
N PRO A 296 -25.24 -21.35 3.91
CA PRO A 296 -26.15 -22.36 3.38
C PRO A 296 -25.50 -22.99 2.16
N ASP A 297 -25.36 -24.32 2.17
CA ASP A 297 -24.78 -25.10 1.07
C ASP A 297 -25.53 -24.91 -0.25
N ASP A 298 -26.71 -24.30 -0.18
CA ASP A 298 -27.60 -23.97 -1.29
C ASP A 298 -27.23 -22.66 -2.01
N GLN A 299 -26.22 -21.91 -1.55
CA GLN A 299 -25.70 -20.80 -2.35
C GLN A 299 -24.85 -21.36 -3.50
N PRO A 300 -25.33 -21.34 -4.76
CA PRO A 300 -24.54 -21.84 -5.87
C PRO A 300 -23.25 -21.01 -5.94
N LYS A 301 -22.11 -21.66 -5.70
CA LYS A 301 -20.78 -21.07 -5.96
C LYS A 301 -20.85 -20.47 -7.36
N SER A 302 -20.31 -19.25 -7.56
CA SER A 302 -20.21 -18.64 -8.89
C SER A 302 -19.15 -19.37 -9.71
N THR A 303 -19.30 -20.67 -9.91
CA THR A 303 -18.62 -21.42 -10.93
C THR A 303 -19.25 -20.98 -12.23
N ARG A 304 -18.45 -20.29 -13.04
CA ARG A 304 -18.81 -19.99 -14.42
C ARG A 304 -19.20 -21.34 -15.04
N LYS A 305 -20.47 -21.52 -15.42
CA LYS A 305 -20.91 -22.72 -16.16
C LYS A 305 -19.85 -22.99 -17.24
N PRO A 306 -19.27 -24.20 -17.31
CA PRO A 306 -18.34 -24.54 -18.36
C PRO A 306 -19.00 -24.14 -19.66
N ARG A 307 -18.36 -23.24 -20.42
CA ARG A 307 -18.81 -22.99 -21.78
C ARG A 307 -18.82 -24.37 -22.45
N PRO A 308 -19.91 -24.78 -23.11
CA PRO A 308 -19.88 -26.01 -23.88
C PRO A 308 -18.64 -25.94 -24.78
N PRO A 309 -17.84 -27.02 -24.88
CA PRO A 309 -16.65 -27.01 -25.71
C PRO A 309 -17.10 -26.56 -27.09
N ARG A 310 -16.63 -25.39 -27.52
CA ARG A 310 -16.84 -24.97 -28.91
C ARG A 310 -16.17 -26.07 -29.73
N ALA A 311 -16.97 -26.83 -30.47
CA ALA A 311 -16.47 -27.79 -31.42
C ALA A 311 -15.36 -27.11 -32.22
N PRO A 312 -14.13 -27.66 -32.23
CA PRO A 312 -13.09 -27.08 -33.05
C PRO A 312 -13.59 -27.15 -34.48
N LYS A 313 -13.67 -26.00 -35.15
CA LYS A 313 -14.02 -25.88 -36.57
C LYS A 313 -12.83 -26.40 -37.40
N VAL A 314 -12.43 -27.65 -37.19
CA VAL A 314 -11.49 -28.35 -38.05
C VAL A 314 -12.30 -28.75 -39.27
N ARG A 315 -12.12 -28.03 -40.38
CA ARG A 315 -12.66 -28.45 -41.67
C ARG A 315 -12.12 -29.84 -41.97
N SER A 316 -12.99 -30.75 -42.38
CA SER A 316 -12.56 -32.09 -42.77
C SER A 316 -11.64 -31.99 -44.00
N ILE A 317 -10.84 -33.02 -44.26
CA ILE A 317 -10.02 -33.05 -45.48
C ILE A 317 -10.90 -33.08 -46.75
N GLU A 318 -12.11 -33.63 -46.64
CA GLU A 318 -13.11 -33.64 -47.72
C GLU A 318 -13.63 -32.22 -48.01
N ASP A 319 -13.93 -31.44 -46.97
CA ASP A 319 -14.31 -30.03 -47.11
C ASP A 319 -13.19 -29.21 -47.78
N LEU A 320 -11.93 -29.51 -47.44
CA LEU A 320 -10.76 -28.85 -48.01
C LEU A 320 -10.54 -29.25 -49.47
N ARG A 321 -10.83 -30.50 -49.87
CA ARG A 321 -10.80 -30.94 -51.27
C ARG A 321 -11.88 -30.23 -52.09
N ALA A 322 -13.12 -30.19 -51.59
CA ALA A 322 -14.22 -29.50 -52.26
C ALA A 322 -13.94 -28.00 -52.42
N ALA A 323 -13.43 -27.34 -51.37
CA ALA A 323 -13.05 -25.93 -51.42
C ALA A 323 -11.84 -25.68 -52.35
N PHE A 324 -10.92 -26.62 -52.47
CA PHE A 324 -9.80 -26.53 -53.39
C PHE A 324 -10.25 -26.63 -54.85
N THR A 325 -11.13 -27.58 -55.19
CA THR A 325 -11.72 -27.69 -56.54
C THR A 325 -12.52 -26.44 -56.89
N ALA A 326 -13.37 -25.97 -55.99
CA ALA A 326 -14.14 -24.73 -56.20
C ALA A 326 -13.24 -23.49 -56.39
N ALA A 327 -12.05 -23.47 -55.77
CA ALA A 327 -11.09 -22.38 -55.95
C ALA A 327 -10.34 -22.46 -57.29
N LEU A 328 -10.18 -23.65 -57.88
CA LEU A 328 -9.61 -23.83 -59.22
C LEU A 328 -10.61 -23.42 -60.32
N ASP A 329 -11.89 -23.68 -60.07
CA ASP A 329 -12.97 -23.35 -61.03
C ASP A 329 -13.34 -21.85 -61.00
N ASN A 330 -12.91 -21.11 -59.98
CA ASN A 330 -13.21 -19.69 -59.83
C ASN A 330 -12.06 -18.80 -60.35
N PRO A 331 -12.24 -18.06 -61.46
CA PRO A 331 -11.21 -17.21 -62.03
C PRO A 331 -10.81 -16.02 -61.14
N ASP A 332 -11.64 -15.65 -60.16
CA ASP A 332 -11.38 -14.54 -59.25
C ASP A 332 -10.45 -14.93 -58.08
N VAL A 333 -10.17 -16.23 -57.91
CA VAL A 333 -9.34 -16.74 -56.80
C VAL A 333 -7.95 -17.10 -57.34
N ALA A 334 -6.97 -16.24 -57.04
CA ALA A 334 -5.58 -16.48 -57.42
C ALA A 334 -4.94 -17.63 -56.59
N ILE A 335 -5.16 -18.87 -57.03
CA ILE A 335 -4.58 -20.07 -56.43
C ILE A 335 -3.61 -20.75 -57.41
N ASN A 336 -2.39 -21.04 -56.94
CA ASN A 336 -1.42 -21.83 -57.71
C ASN A 336 -1.45 -23.29 -57.24
N PRO A 337 -1.98 -24.24 -58.03
CA PRO A 337 -2.12 -25.64 -57.63
C PRO A 337 -0.78 -26.36 -57.40
N LYS A 338 0.33 -25.83 -57.93
CA LYS A 338 1.67 -26.41 -57.75
C LYS A 338 2.35 -25.96 -56.46
N SER A 339 1.82 -24.94 -55.77
CA SER A 339 2.43 -24.38 -54.55
C SER A 339 1.61 -24.66 -53.30
N ALA A 340 2.17 -25.47 -52.40
CA ALA A 340 1.51 -25.80 -51.11
C ALA A 340 1.27 -24.55 -50.24
N GLU A 341 2.13 -23.52 -50.32
CA GLU A 341 1.92 -22.26 -49.60
C GLU A 341 0.75 -21.44 -50.17
N SER A 342 0.56 -21.44 -51.50
CA SER A 342 -0.59 -20.80 -52.13
C SER A 342 -1.91 -21.47 -51.71
N ILE A 343 -1.96 -22.80 -51.71
CA ILE A 343 -3.12 -23.58 -51.25
C ILE A 343 -3.40 -23.30 -49.77
N ARG A 344 -2.36 -23.31 -48.94
CA ARG A 344 -2.46 -23.03 -47.49
C ARG A 344 -3.06 -21.66 -47.20
N LYS A 345 -2.57 -20.61 -47.86
CA LYS A 345 -3.03 -19.24 -47.64
C LYS A 345 -4.46 -19.03 -48.11
N THR A 346 -4.80 -19.60 -49.27
CA THR A 346 -6.13 -19.46 -49.89
C THR A 346 -7.19 -20.20 -49.07
N LEU A 347 -6.92 -21.45 -48.68
CA LEU A 347 -7.89 -22.29 -47.95
C LEU A 347 -7.81 -22.14 -46.42
N ARG A 348 -6.82 -21.40 -45.91
CA ARG A 348 -6.51 -21.23 -44.47
C ARG A 348 -6.40 -22.56 -43.72
N CYS A 349 -5.78 -23.56 -44.34
CA CYS A 349 -5.60 -24.90 -43.77
C CYS A 349 -4.19 -25.10 -43.18
N ALA A 350 -3.99 -26.23 -42.49
CA ALA A 350 -2.68 -26.58 -41.95
C ALA A 350 -1.71 -27.00 -43.08
N PRO A 351 -0.38 -26.81 -42.91
CA PRO A 351 0.62 -27.16 -43.93
C PRO A 351 0.56 -28.61 -44.42
N LYS A 352 0.20 -29.56 -43.54
CA LYS A 352 0.06 -30.98 -43.88
C LYS A 352 -1.00 -31.19 -44.98
N TYR A 353 -2.18 -30.59 -44.81
CA TYR A 353 -3.28 -30.73 -45.77
C TYR A 353 -3.01 -30.01 -47.08
N ALA A 354 -2.32 -28.87 -47.03
CA ALA A 354 -1.94 -28.15 -48.26
C ALA A 354 -0.94 -28.93 -49.13
N ARG A 355 0.03 -29.64 -48.51
CA ARG A 355 0.93 -30.56 -49.23
C ARG A 355 0.17 -31.74 -49.82
N GLN A 356 -0.71 -32.35 -49.02
CA GLN A 356 -1.55 -33.45 -49.47
C GLN A 356 -2.40 -33.08 -50.69
N LEU A 357 -3.07 -31.92 -50.69
CA LEU A 357 -3.87 -31.46 -51.82
C LEU A 357 -3.04 -31.18 -53.08
N ARG A 358 -1.84 -30.60 -52.92
CA ARG A 358 -0.89 -30.40 -54.03
C ARG A 358 -0.49 -31.73 -54.66
N ASP A 359 -0.14 -32.71 -53.84
CA ASP A 359 0.35 -34.01 -54.31
C ASP A 359 -0.80 -34.81 -54.95
N GLU A 360 -2.01 -34.76 -54.38
CA GLU A 360 -3.22 -35.33 -54.98
C GLU A 360 -3.56 -34.71 -56.34
N HIS A 361 -3.38 -33.39 -56.49
CA HIS A 361 -3.57 -32.70 -57.76
C HIS A 361 -2.47 -33.04 -58.78
N ALA A 362 -1.22 -33.11 -58.35
CA ALA A 362 -0.09 -33.47 -59.21
C ALA A 362 -0.16 -34.91 -59.73
N ASN A 363 -0.84 -35.81 -59.01
CA ASN A 363 -1.05 -37.20 -59.43
C ASN A 363 -2.29 -37.38 -60.32
N ARG A 364 -3.17 -36.36 -60.43
CA ARG A 364 -4.39 -36.39 -61.26
C ARG A 364 -4.26 -35.66 -62.59
N ALA A 365 -3.33 -34.70 -62.66
CA ALA A 365 -2.94 -33.98 -63.87
C ALA A 365 -1.79 -34.71 -64.57
#